data_AF-A0A562PIK5-F1
#
_entry.id   AF-A0A562PIK5-F1
#
_cell.length_a   1.000
_cell.length_b   1.000
_cell.length_c   1.000
_cell.angle_alpha   90.00
_cell.angle_beta   90.00
_cell.angle_gamma   90.00
#
_symmetry.space_group_name_H-M   'P 1'
#
loop_
_entity.id
_entity.type
_entity.pdbx_description
1 polymer ?
#
loop_
_entity_poly.entity_id
_entity_poly.type
_entity_poly.pdbx_seq_one_letter_code
_entity_poly.pdbx_strand_id
1 'polypeptide(L)'
;MNKLCFFLCAVPALAQAQVTIDAPKNGWRNSAGARERYTQGVNYPANSVNLQPGQSETAQIRGRIANAGKGKPATLIVNGIPMPLEVQENGTFARPYGFGSGSNSIEVRAPDGTGRARTQFFDGYAGKTQSRLRVVLSWDSAGTDLDLHVVAPDGGHAWYGSRVMPNGGALDVDVTTGYGPEIFSSAAPPKGNYHVYVNYYGSGAERDALTVAQVAIITNENTPREKQQILRVPLRAPGELTLVKSFVYP
;
A
#
# COMPACT_ATOMS: atom_id res chain seq x y z
N MET A 1 12.75 -41.79 54.10
CA MET A 1 12.80 -41.75 52.62
C MET A 1 11.86 -40.65 52.14
N ASN A 2 12.38 -39.44 51.91
CA ASN A 2 11.58 -38.32 51.37
C ASN A 2 11.51 -38.43 49.84
N LYS A 3 10.31 -38.59 49.31
CA LYS A 3 10.05 -38.51 47.87
C LYS A 3 9.99 -37.04 47.46
N LEU A 4 10.94 -36.60 46.67
CA LEU A 4 10.96 -35.28 46.04
C LEU A 4 10.10 -35.34 44.77
N CYS A 5 8.93 -34.71 44.78
CA CYS A 5 8.10 -34.54 43.58
C CYS A 5 8.61 -33.34 42.78
N PHE A 6 9.16 -33.58 41.60
CA PHE A 6 9.45 -32.54 40.60
C PHE A 6 8.14 -32.13 39.92
N PHE A 7 7.71 -30.89 40.16
CA PHE A 7 6.68 -30.25 39.35
C PHE A 7 7.32 -29.73 38.06
N LEU A 8 6.98 -30.33 36.92
CA LEU A 8 7.29 -29.81 35.60
C LEU A 8 6.37 -28.60 35.33
N CYS A 9 6.88 -27.38 35.47
CA CYS A 9 6.18 -26.20 34.95
C CYS A 9 6.24 -26.23 33.42
N ALA A 10 5.13 -26.62 32.78
CA ALA A 10 4.95 -26.42 31.34
C ALA A 10 4.76 -24.92 31.08
N VAL A 11 5.78 -24.28 30.51
CA VAL A 11 5.65 -22.92 29.97
C VAL A 11 4.82 -23.03 28.69
N PRO A 12 3.68 -22.35 28.56
CA PRO A 12 2.94 -22.33 27.31
C PRO A 12 3.80 -21.65 26.23
N ALA A 13 4.22 -22.41 25.22
CA ALA A 13 4.83 -21.85 24.03
C ALA A 13 3.75 -21.04 23.30
N LEU A 14 3.82 -19.72 23.38
CA LEU A 14 3.03 -18.84 22.53
C LEU A 14 3.44 -19.10 21.08
N ALA A 15 2.56 -19.72 20.30
CA ALA A 15 2.77 -19.93 18.88
C ALA A 15 2.86 -18.57 18.19
N GLN A 16 4.06 -18.19 17.73
CA GLN A 16 4.26 -16.97 16.96
C GLN A 16 3.40 -17.01 15.69
N ALA A 17 2.79 -15.87 15.32
CA ALA A 17 2.04 -15.77 14.08
C ALA A 17 2.98 -16.10 12.89
N GLN A 18 2.74 -17.21 12.22
CA GLN A 18 3.53 -17.60 11.05
C GLN A 18 3.09 -16.77 9.85
N VAL A 19 3.97 -15.90 9.36
CA VAL A 19 3.74 -15.08 8.17
C VAL A 19 4.42 -15.72 6.96
N THR A 20 3.70 -15.83 5.85
CA THR A 20 4.24 -16.26 4.55
C THR A 20 3.92 -15.23 3.48
N ILE A 21 4.83 -15.10 2.50
CA ILE A 21 4.63 -14.31 1.28
C ILE A 21 4.68 -15.28 0.11
N ASP A 22 3.54 -15.51 -0.53
CA ASP A 22 3.40 -16.41 -1.66
C ASP A 22 3.83 -15.73 -2.96
N ALA A 23 3.51 -14.44 -3.10
CA ALA A 23 3.95 -13.57 -4.17
C ALA A 23 4.24 -12.16 -3.63
N PRO A 24 5.27 -11.46 -4.15
CA PRO A 24 6.20 -11.92 -5.18
C PRO A 24 7.27 -12.89 -4.62
N LYS A 25 7.77 -13.79 -5.47
CA LYS A 25 8.92 -14.65 -5.13
C LYS A 25 10.21 -13.85 -5.05
N ASN A 26 11.16 -14.35 -4.27
CA ASN A 26 12.48 -13.75 -4.15
C ASN A 26 13.34 -14.00 -5.41
N GLY A 27 14.45 -13.25 -5.53
CA GLY A 27 15.48 -13.49 -6.54
C GLY A 27 15.36 -12.62 -7.79
N TRP A 28 15.86 -13.12 -8.92
CA TRP A 28 15.88 -12.37 -10.18
C TRP A 28 14.65 -12.71 -11.02
N ARG A 29 13.97 -11.70 -11.54
CA ARG A 29 12.83 -11.87 -12.44
C ARG A 29 12.89 -10.94 -13.65
N ASN A 30 12.13 -11.30 -14.67
CA ASN A 30 11.92 -10.49 -15.87
C ASN A 30 10.42 -10.37 -16.11
N SER A 31 9.90 -9.14 -16.05
CA SER A 31 8.46 -8.85 -16.23
C SER A 31 8.05 -8.60 -17.69
N ALA A 32 8.90 -8.91 -18.68
CA ALA A 32 8.55 -8.80 -20.09
C ALA A 32 7.27 -9.59 -20.41
N GLY A 33 6.30 -8.94 -21.06
CA GLY A 33 5.02 -9.55 -21.43
C GLY A 33 4.02 -9.73 -20.27
N ALA A 34 4.35 -9.33 -19.04
CA ALA A 34 3.42 -9.35 -17.93
C ALA A 34 2.25 -8.38 -18.19
N ARG A 35 1.02 -8.87 -18.02
CA ARG A 35 -0.18 -8.03 -18.05
C ARG A 35 -0.34 -7.32 -16.70
N GLU A 36 0.18 -6.10 -16.64
CA GLU A 36 0.13 -5.22 -15.49
C GLU A 36 -0.92 -4.13 -15.77
N ARG A 37 -2.18 -4.34 -15.35
CA ARG A 37 -3.20 -3.28 -15.45
C ARG A 37 -2.98 -2.27 -14.33
N TYR A 38 -2.49 -1.10 -14.71
CA TYR A 38 -2.25 0.02 -13.79
C TYR A 38 -3.57 0.57 -13.24
N THR A 39 -4.55 0.86 -14.12
CA THR A 39 -5.88 1.35 -13.70
C THR A 39 -6.86 0.21 -13.49
N GLN A 40 -7.60 0.23 -12.38
CA GLN A 40 -8.72 -0.68 -12.15
C GLN A 40 -10.07 -0.04 -12.52
N GLY A 41 -10.93 -0.83 -13.17
CA GLY A 41 -12.35 -0.47 -13.31
C GLY A 41 -13.02 -0.60 -11.96
N VAL A 42 -13.63 0.48 -11.48
CA VAL A 42 -14.32 0.55 -10.19
C VAL A 42 -15.81 0.63 -10.48
N ASN A 43 -16.57 -0.37 -10.02
CA ASN A 43 -18.02 -0.34 -10.02
C ASN A 43 -18.47 -0.06 -8.59
N TYR A 44 -19.12 1.07 -8.38
CA TYR A 44 -19.55 1.48 -7.04
C TYR A 44 -20.77 0.68 -6.56
N PRO A 45 -20.86 0.37 -5.25
CA PRO A 45 -19.84 0.59 -4.22
C PRO A 45 -18.71 -0.46 -4.28
N ALA A 46 -17.44 -0.02 -4.24
CA ALA A 46 -16.28 -0.88 -4.44
C ALA A 46 -15.85 -1.56 -3.13
N ASN A 47 -16.51 -2.66 -2.80
CA ASN A 47 -16.52 -3.22 -1.45
C ASN A 47 -15.29 -4.02 -0.99
N SER A 48 -14.16 -4.04 -1.73
CA SER A 48 -12.90 -4.61 -1.24
C SER A 48 -11.77 -4.48 -2.26
N VAL A 49 -10.51 -4.58 -1.81
CA VAL A 49 -9.35 -4.82 -2.68
C VAL A 49 -9.49 -6.22 -3.31
N ASN A 50 -10.22 -6.31 -4.42
CA ASN A 50 -10.36 -7.56 -5.15
C ASN A 50 -9.23 -7.73 -6.15
N LEU A 51 -8.58 -8.91 -6.13
CA LEU A 51 -7.71 -9.31 -7.23
C LEU A 51 -8.55 -9.42 -8.50
N GLN A 52 -8.21 -8.64 -9.54
CA GLN A 52 -8.87 -8.81 -10.84
C GLN A 52 -8.45 -10.15 -11.46
N PRO A 53 -9.40 -10.93 -12.03
CA PRO A 53 -9.06 -12.13 -12.79
C PRO A 53 -8.05 -11.80 -13.91
N GLY A 54 -6.91 -12.50 -13.92
CA GLY A 54 -5.90 -12.36 -14.97
C GLY A 54 -4.86 -11.26 -14.77
N GLN A 55 -4.80 -10.59 -13.62
CA GLN A 55 -3.59 -9.84 -13.24
C GLN A 55 -2.40 -10.79 -13.03
N SER A 56 -1.23 -10.36 -13.50
CA SER A 56 0.00 -11.15 -13.38
C SER A 56 0.41 -11.38 -11.92
N GLU A 57 1.00 -12.54 -11.59
CA GLU A 57 1.61 -12.75 -10.26
C GLU A 57 2.74 -11.74 -9.96
N THR A 58 3.29 -11.13 -11.00
CA THR A 58 4.30 -10.06 -10.91
C THR A 58 3.73 -8.71 -10.45
N ALA A 59 2.40 -8.58 -10.43
CA ALA A 59 1.60 -7.38 -10.18
C ALA A 59 0.95 -7.36 -8.79
N GLN A 60 1.30 -8.30 -7.90
CA GLN A 60 0.52 -8.57 -6.70
C GLN A 60 1.41 -8.91 -5.50
N ILE A 61 0.89 -8.63 -4.32
CA ILE A 61 1.40 -9.04 -3.02
C ILE A 61 0.36 -9.96 -2.40
N ARG A 62 0.70 -11.23 -2.17
CA ARG A 62 -0.19 -12.24 -1.61
C ARG A 62 0.55 -13.11 -0.61
N GLY A 63 -0.16 -13.57 0.41
CA GLY A 63 0.36 -14.51 1.37
C GLY A 63 -0.64 -14.84 2.46
N ARG A 64 -0.12 -15.31 3.60
CA ARG A 64 -0.92 -15.73 4.74
C ARG A 64 -0.27 -15.30 6.04
N ILE A 65 -1.10 -14.98 7.03
CA ILE A 65 -0.71 -14.79 8.43
C ILE A 65 -1.53 -15.79 9.25
N ALA A 66 -0.87 -16.81 9.78
CA ALA A 66 -1.51 -17.75 10.68
C ALA A 66 -1.92 -17.04 11.98
N ASN A 67 -3.13 -17.33 12.46
CA ASN A 67 -3.68 -16.74 13.69
C ASN A 67 -3.65 -15.21 13.70
N ALA A 68 -3.86 -14.56 12.55
CA ALA A 68 -4.06 -13.12 12.46
C ALA A 68 -5.28 -12.76 13.33
N GLY A 69 -5.05 -12.27 14.54
CA GLY A 69 -6.12 -11.88 15.45
C GLY A 69 -7.10 -10.90 14.78
N LYS A 70 -8.36 -10.91 15.23
CA LYS A 70 -9.38 -10.00 14.69
C LYS A 70 -9.13 -8.56 15.14
N GLY A 71 -9.46 -7.58 14.28
CA GLY A 71 -9.64 -6.18 14.68
C GLY A 71 -8.43 -5.26 14.61
N LYS A 72 -7.25 -5.73 14.20
CA LYS A 72 -6.09 -4.86 13.88
C LYS A 72 -5.48 -5.23 12.53
N PRO A 73 -5.15 -4.25 11.68
CA PRO A 73 -4.48 -4.54 10.42
C PRO A 73 -3.06 -5.06 10.67
N ALA A 74 -2.59 -5.92 9.76
CA ALA A 74 -1.17 -6.22 9.65
C ALA A 74 -0.42 -5.00 9.10
N THR A 75 0.91 -5.03 9.08
CA THR A 75 1.72 -4.00 8.39
C THR A 75 2.35 -4.60 7.14
N LEU A 76 2.10 -4.00 5.99
CA LEU A 76 2.83 -4.23 4.75
C LEU A 76 3.86 -3.12 4.56
N ILE A 77 5.11 -3.47 4.29
CA ILE A 77 6.18 -2.53 3.97
C ILE A 77 6.65 -2.84 2.57
N VAL A 78 6.52 -1.89 1.64
CA VAL A 78 7.03 -2.02 0.27
C VAL A 78 8.10 -0.96 0.04
N ASN A 79 9.32 -1.38 -0.31
CA ASN A 79 10.46 -0.49 -0.54
C ASN A 79 10.68 0.54 0.59
N GLY A 80 10.46 0.11 1.83
CA GLY A 80 10.59 0.96 3.02
C GLY A 80 9.33 1.76 3.40
N ILE A 81 8.28 1.75 2.58
CA ILE A 81 7.01 2.46 2.85
C ILE A 81 6.04 1.54 3.61
N PRO A 82 5.78 1.79 4.92
CA PRO A 82 4.81 1.01 5.69
C PRO A 82 3.38 1.41 5.33
N MET A 83 2.47 0.46 5.26
CA MET A 83 1.05 0.65 5.01
C MET A 83 0.28 -0.39 5.84
N PRO A 84 -0.90 -0.07 6.35
CA PRO A 84 -1.75 -1.10 6.94
C PRO A 84 -2.17 -2.12 5.87
N LEU A 85 -2.34 -3.36 6.30
CA LEU A 85 -2.69 -4.50 5.46
C LEU A 85 -3.89 -5.20 6.06
N GLU A 86 -4.98 -5.20 5.32
CA GLU A 86 -6.15 -5.99 5.66
C GLU A 86 -5.84 -7.49 5.47
N VAL A 87 -6.26 -8.29 6.45
CA VAL A 87 -6.09 -9.74 6.47
C VAL A 87 -7.48 -10.35 6.62
N GLN A 88 -7.83 -11.29 5.75
CA GLN A 88 -9.11 -11.99 5.78
C GLN A 88 -9.22 -12.86 7.04
N GLU A 89 -10.44 -13.24 7.42
CA GLU A 89 -10.68 -14.09 8.60
C GLU A 89 -9.96 -15.44 8.53
N ASN A 90 -9.78 -15.97 7.32
CA ASN A 90 -9.04 -17.21 7.08
C ASN A 90 -7.51 -17.00 7.16
N GLY A 91 -7.01 -15.79 7.41
CA GLY A 91 -5.60 -15.43 7.51
C GLY A 91 -4.92 -15.06 6.18
N THR A 92 -5.61 -15.10 5.04
CA THR A 92 -5.00 -14.71 3.76
C THR A 92 -5.01 -13.20 3.56
N PHE A 93 -4.04 -12.70 2.80
CA PHE A 93 -4.06 -11.35 2.27
C PHE A 93 -3.66 -11.39 0.81
N ALA A 94 -4.24 -10.50 0.01
CA ALA A 94 -3.85 -10.32 -1.37
C ALA A 94 -4.17 -8.91 -1.82
N ARG A 95 -3.26 -8.31 -2.59
CA ARG A 95 -3.50 -7.01 -3.20
C ARG A 95 -2.66 -6.75 -4.43
N PRO A 96 -3.18 -6.03 -5.42
CA PRO A 96 -2.40 -5.48 -6.52
C PRO A 96 -1.31 -4.52 -6.03
N TYR A 97 -0.17 -4.54 -6.71
CA TYR A 97 0.93 -3.60 -6.53
C TYR A 97 1.83 -3.53 -7.77
N GLY A 98 1.93 -2.35 -8.36
CA GLY A 98 2.78 -2.10 -9.54
C GLY A 98 4.25 -1.88 -9.18
N PHE A 99 5.03 -2.94 -9.11
CA PHE A 99 6.48 -2.85 -8.85
C PHE A 99 7.24 -2.22 -10.01
N GLY A 100 8.14 -1.27 -9.72
CA GLY A 100 9.09 -0.73 -10.69
C GLY A 100 10.15 -1.77 -11.11
N SER A 101 10.89 -1.48 -12.17
CA SER A 101 12.13 -2.21 -12.48
C SER A 101 13.19 -1.95 -11.40
N GLY A 102 14.20 -2.81 -11.32
CA GLY A 102 15.25 -2.74 -10.30
C GLY A 102 14.93 -3.54 -9.03
N SER A 103 15.58 -3.17 -7.92
CA SER A 103 15.44 -3.88 -6.65
C SER A 103 14.13 -3.50 -5.96
N ASN A 104 13.38 -4.51 -5.52
CA ASN A 104 12.15 -4.30 -4.74
C ASN A 104 12.18 -5.20 -3.50
N SER A 105 11.69 -4.67 -2.38
CA SER A 105 11.60 -5.38 -1.10
C SER A 105 10.20 -5.30 -0.52
N ILE A 106 9.73 -6.41 0.03
CA ILE A 106 8.42 -6.51 0.66
C ILE A 106 8.62 -7.18 2.01
N GLU A 107 8.04 -6.58 3.04
CA GLU A 107 7.95 -7.17 4.37
C GLU A 107 6.51 -7.11 4.86
N VAL A 108 6.05 -8.22 5.46
CA VAL A 108 4.75 -8.30 6.12
C VAL A 108 4.99 -8.59 7.59
N ARG A 109 4.35 -7.81 8.46
CA ARG A 109 4.38 -7.98 9.92
C ARG A 109 2.98 -8.29 10.42
N ALA A 110 2.86 -9.31 11.25
CA ALA A 110 1.62 -9.68 11.89
C ALA A 110 1.10 -8.56 12.82
N PRO A 111 -0.23 -8.47 13.05
CA PRO A 111 -0.82 -7.42 13.89
C PRO A 111 -0.33 -7.42 15.34
N ASP A 112 0.12 -8.57 15.84
CA ASP A 112 0.66 -8.76 17.19
C ASP A 112 2.14 -8.38 17.33
N GLY A 113 2.80 -8.04 16.22
CA GLY A 113 4.23 -7.74 16.15
C GLY A 113 5.17 -8.93 16.31
N THR A 114 4.65 -10.16 16.49
CA THR A 114 5.49 -11.35 16.75
C THR A 114 5.92 -12.05 15.48
N GLY A 115 5.08 -12.03 14.45
CA GLY A 115 5.31 -12.65 13.15
C GLY A 115 5.83 -11.67 12.10
N ARG A 116 6.81 -12.08 11.29
CA ARG A 116 7.21 -11.34 10.09
C ARG A 116 7.74 -12.25 8.98
N ALA A 117 7.55 -11.81 7.73
CA ALA A 117 8.21 -12.39 6.56
C ALA A 117 8.72 -11.27 5.66
N ARG A 118 9.83 -11.54 4.95
CA ARG A 118 10.41 -10.61 3.99
C ARG A 118 10.76 -11.36 2.70
N THR A 119 10.50 -10.73 1.57
CA THR A 119 10.96 -11.16 0.25
C THR A 119 11.64 -9.99 -0.46
N GLN A 120 12.64 -10.28 -1.28
CA GLN A 120 13.33 -9.29 -2.09
C GLN A 120 13.59 -9.88 -3.47
N PHE A 121 13.34 -9.09 -4.49
CA PHE A 121 13.62 -9.47 -5.87
C PHE A 121 14.22 -8.31 -6.67
N PHE A 122 14.83 -8.64 -7.80
CA PHE A 122 15.29 -7.68 -8.79
C PHE A 122 14.55 -7.93 -10.12
N ASP A 123 13.90 -6.90 -10.65
CA ASP A 123 13.23 -6.94 -11.95
C ASP A 123 14.12 -6.31 -13.01
N GLY A 124 14.76 -7.14 -13.83
CA GLY A 124 15.74 -6.71 -14.83
C GLY A 124 15.15 -6.22 -16.14
N TYR A 125 13.81 -6.13 -16.27
CA TYR A 125 13.19 -5.74 -17.52
C TYR A 125 13.30 -4.23 -17.77
N ALA A 126 14.21 -3.83 -18.66
CA ALA A 126 14.43 -2.44 -19.02
C ALA A 126 13.25 -1.78 -19.75
N GLY A 127 12.38 -2.57 -20.38
CA GLY A 127 11.17 -2.07 -21.07
C GLY A 127 10.02 -1.72 -20.12
N LYS A 128 10.18 -1.93 -18.81
CA LYS A 128 9.17 -1.56 -17.82
C LYS A 128 9.15 -0.06 -17.61
N THR A 129 7.97 0.55 -17.77
CA THR A 129 7.76 1.96 -17.44
C THR A 129 8.05 2.20 -15.97
N GLN A 130 9.07 3.01 -15.68
CA GLN A 130 9.45 3.37 -14.32
C GLN A 130 8.70 4.63 -13.87
N SER A 131 8.09 4.58 -12.69
CA SER A 131 7.54 5.78 -12.08
C SER A 131 8.66 6.72 -11.63
N ARG A 132 8.62 7.98 -12.08
CA ARG A 132 9.56 9.04 -11.70
C ARG A 132 9.04 9.89 -10.56
N LEU A 133 7.72 9.93 -10.39
CA LEU A 133 7.03 10.47 -9.23
C LEU A 133 5.90 9.50 -8.86
N ARG A 134 5.93 8.99 -7.64
CA ARG A 134 4.86 8.18 -7.05
C ARG A 134 4.40 8.81 -5.74
N VAL A 135 3.08 8.87 -5.52
CA VAL A 135 2.48 9.30 -4.26
C VAL A 135 1.58 8.17 -3.78
N VAL A 136 1.81 7.68 -2.57
CA VAL A 136 1.07 6.58 -1.95
C VAL A 136 0.32 7.13 -0.74
N LEU A 137 -1.00 7.11 -0.76
CA LEU A 137 -1.86 7.43 0.38
C LEU A 137 -2.29 6.13 1.06
N SER A 138 -2.17 6.00 2.37
CA SER A 138 -2.82 4.96 3.19
C SER A 138 -3.36 5.57 4.48
N TRP A 139 -4.17 4.85 5.26
CA TRP A 139 -4.74 5.37 6.51
C TRP A 139 -5.00 4.27 7.53
N ASP A 140 -5.20 4.64 8.80
CA ASP A 140 -5.20 3.70 9.94
C ASP A 140 -6.59 3.25 10.41
N SER A 141 -7.67 3.78 9.84
CA SER A 141 -9.06 3.42 10.16
C SER A 141 -9.68 2.50 9.11
N ALA A 142 -10.30 1.41 9.54
CA ALA A 142 -11.10 0.55 8.66
C ALA A 142 -12.40 1.25 8.26
N GLY A 143 -12.89 1.02 7.04
CA GLY A 143 -14.21 1.50 6.61
C GLY A 143 -14.33 3.02 6.49
N THR A 144 -13.20 3.74 6.45
CA THR A 144 -13.13 5.14 6.03
C THR A 144 -12.71 5.24 4.58
N ASP A 145 -13.26 6.22 3.89
CA ASP A 145 -12.98 6.55 2.51
C ASP A 145 -12.13 7.82 2.44
N LEU A 146 -10.86 7.67 2.02
CA LEU A 146 -9.94 8.78 1.79
C LEU A 146 -9.49 8.78 0.33
N ASP A 147 -9.55 9.94 -0.28
CA ASP A 147 -9.19 10.14 -1.68
C ASP A 147 -7.92 10.98 -1.84
N LEU A 148 -7.03 10.50 -2.70
CA LEU A 148 -5.80 11.17 -3.09
C LEU A 148 -6.07 12.15 -4.23
N HIS A 149 -5.71 13.40 -4.01
CA HIS A 149 -5.77 14.46 -5.00
C HIS A 149 -4.36 14.96 -5.29
N VAL A 150 -3.94 14.88 -6.55
CA VAL A 150 -2.65 15.40 -7.00
C VAL A 150 -2.87 16.45 -8.07
N VAL A 151 -2.37 17.67 -7.84
CA VAL A 151 -2.37 18.77 -8.81
C VAL A 151 -0.95 18.97 -9.32
N ALA A 152 -0.79 18.91 -10.64
CA ALA A 152 0.47 19.05 -11.36
C ALA A 152 0.74 20.52 -11.80
N PRO A 153 1.99 20.84 -12.16
CA PRO A 153 2.39 22.22 -12.49
C PRO A 153 1.67 22.81 -13.72
N ASP A 154 1.23 21.96 -14.63
CA ASP A 154 0.50 22.31 -15.85
C ASP A 154 -1.02 22.47 -15.61
N GLY A 155 -1.47 22.39 -14.36
CA GLY A 155 -2.88 22.46 -13.97
C GLY A 155 -3.62 21.13 -14.06
N GLY A 156 -2.95 20.03 -14.45
CA GLY A 156 -3.53 18.69 -14.41
C GLY A 156 -3.92 18.30 -12.99
N HIS A 157 -5.08 17.67 -12.82
CA HIS A 157 -5.58 17.23 -11.51
C HIS A 157 -6.04 15.78 -11.58
N ALA A 158 -5.37 14.89 -10.85
CA ALA A 158 -5.75 13.50 -10.69
C ALA A 158 -6.49 13.31 -9.36
N TRP A 159 -7.66 12.70 -9.43
CA TRP A 159 -8.54 12.34 -8.31
C TRP A 159 -9.53 11.25 -8.79
N TYR A 160 -10.37 10.70 -7.91
CA TYR A 160 -11.23 9.56 -8.27
C TYR A 160 -12.09 9.81 -9.53
N GLY A 161 -12.60 11.03 -9.72
CA GLY A 161 -13.45 11.42 -10.85
C GLY A 161 -12.69 11.74 -12.14
N SER A 162 -11.37 11.92 -12.08
CA SER A 162 -10.50 12.11 -13.24
C SER A 162 -9.13 11.51 -12.95
N ARG A 163 -8.99 10.21 -13.21
CA ARG A 163 -7.83 9.42 -12.75
C ARG A 163 -6.59 9.56 -13.61
N VAL A 164 -6.72 10.03 -14.86
CA VAL A 164 -5.62 10.12 -15.82
C VAL A 164 -5.53 11.57 -16.29
N MET A 165 -4.41 12.21 -15.99
CA MET A 165 -4.09 13.55 -16.46
C MET A 165 -3.65 13.52 -17.94
N PRO A 166 -3.84 14.61 -18.70
CA PRO A 166 -3.31 14.74 -20.07
C PRO A 166 -1.80 14.53 -20.19
N ASN A 167 -1.03 14.85 -19.14
CA ASN A 167 0.43 14.63 -19.07
C ASN A 167 0.84 13.19 -18.75
N GLY A 168 -0.12 12.26 -18.66
CA GLY A 168 0.11 10.84 -18.41
C GLY A 168 0.31 10.45 -16.95
N GLY A 169 0.25 11.40 -16.00
CA GLY A 169 0.13 11.08 -14.57
C GLY A 169 -1.22 10.40 -14.28
N ALA A 170 -1.23 9.33 -13.48
CA ALA A 170 -2.45 8.57 -13.25
C ALA A 170 -2.54 7.95 -11.84
N LEU A 171 -3.77 7.82 -11.34
CA LEU A 171 -4.13 7.00 -10.18
C LEU A 171 -4.31 5.52 -10.59
N ASP A 172 -3.76 4.60 -9.81
CA ASP A 172 -3.78 3.16 -10.11
C ASP A 172 -5.08 2.47 -9.65
N VAL A 173 -5.42 2.62 -8.39
CA VAL A 173 -6.51 1.92 -7.71
C VAL A 173 -7.16 2.90 -6.74
N ASP A 174 -8.48 2.90 -6.76
CA ASP A 174 -9.33 3.56 -5.78
C ASP A 174 -9.82 2.46 -4.82
N VAL A 175 -9.58 2.66 -3.52
CA VAL A 175 -9.84 1.68 -2.44
C VAL A 175 -10.82 2.29 -1.44
N THR A 176 -12.12 2.19 -1.72
CA THR A 176 -13.18 2.85 -0.91
C THR A 176 -13.52 2.20 0.44
N THR A 177 -12.97 1.02 0.78
CA THR A 177 -13.43 0.24 1.95
C THR A 177 -12.33 -0.24 2.89
N GLY A 178 -11.06 -0.02 2.53
CA GLY A 178 -9.90 -0.58 3.22
C GLY A 178 -9.07 0.45 3.96
N TYR A 179 -7.77 0.20 4.02
CA TYR A 179 -6.75 1.10 4.57
C TYR A 179 -5.93 1.77 3.44
N GLY A 180 -6.52 1.81 2.25
CA GLY A 180 -5.85 2.12 1.00
C GLY A 180 -4.90 1.00 0.53
N PRO A 181 -3.84 1.33 -0.23
CA PRO A 181 -3.49 2.66 -0.66
C PRO A 181 -4.17 3.05 -1.95
N GLU A 182 -4.26 4.36 -2.13
CA GLU A 182 -4.38 4.98 -3.43
C GLU A 182 -3.00 5.42 -3.91
N ILE A 183 -2.64 5.11 -5.15
CA ILE A 183 -1.31 5.43 -5.67
C ILE A 183 -1.43 6.27 -6.94
N PHE A 184 -0.89 7.48 -6.89
CA PHE A 184 -0.59 8.26 -8.08
C PHE A 184 0.81 7.90 -8.59
N SER A 185 0.98 7.75 -9.90
CA SER A 185 2.29 7.62 -10.54
C SER A 185 2.38 8.45 -11.81
N SER A 186 3.57 8.96 -12.09
CA SER A 186 3.91 9.58 -13.37
C SER A 186 5.30 9.13 -13.80
N ALA A 187 5.39 8.63 -15.04
CA ALA A 187 6.66 8.23 -15.65
C ALA A 187 7.47 9.42 -16.20
N ALA A 188 6.79 10.53 -16.52
CA ALA A 188 7.38 11.76 -17.04
C ALA A 188 6.72 12.99 -16.38
N PRO A 189 6.86 13.16 -15.05
CA PRO A 189 6.23 14.26 -14.32
C PRO A 189 6.75 15.60 -14.85
N PRO A 190 5.85 16.53 -15.26
CA PRO A 190 6.24 17.89 -15.57
C PRO A 190 7.02 18.54 -14.43
N LYS A 191 8.01 19.36 -14.77
CA LYS A 191 8.78 20.10 -13.77
C LYS A 191 7.94 21.23 -13.18
N GLY A 192 8.12 21.51 -11.89
CA GLY A 192 7.46 22.62 -11.22
C GLY A 192 6.71 22.22 -9.94
N ASN A 193 5.73 23.03 -9.57
CA ASN A 193 5.01 22.89 -8.31
C ASN A 193 3.93 21.81 -8.38
N TYR A 194 4.05 20.82 -7.51
CA TYR A 194 3.02 19.84 -7.23
C TYR A 194 2.34 20.14 -5.91
N HIS A 195 1.04 19.86 -5.86
CA HIS A 195 0.25 19.93 -4.63
C HIS A 195 -0.43 18.58 -4.40
N VAL A 196 -0.26 18.03 -3.20
CA VAL A 196 -0.87 16.78 -2.77
C VAL A 196 -1.88 17.08 -1.69
N TYR A 197 -3.12 16.71 -1.93
CA TYR A 197 -4.23 16.82 -1.00
C TYR A 197 -4.80 15.44 -0.69
N VAL A 198 -5.44 15.35 0.47
CA VAL A 198 -6.24 14.19 0.87
C VAL A 198 -7.63 14.69 1.19
N ASN A 199 -8.64 14.10 0.54
CA ASN A 199 -10.04 14.38 0.83
C ASN A 199 -10.59 13.28 1.75
N TYR A 200 -11.16 13.67 2.88
CA TYR A 200 -11.84 12.74 3.76
C TYR A 200 -13.32 12.67 3.39
N TYR A 201 -13.75 11.67 2.61
CA TYR A 201 -15.17 11.56 2.23
C TYR A 201 -16.07 11.12 3.39
N GLY A 202 -15.55 10.25 4.26
CA GLY A 202 -16.20 9.86 5.51
C GLY A 202 -16.01 8.40 5.85
N SER A 203 -16.51 8.00 7.01
CA SER A 203 -16.75 6.60 7.37
C SER A 203 -18.25 6.35 7.34
N GLY A 204 -18.70 5.13 7.02
CA GLY A 204 -20.12 4.78 6.93
C GLY A 204 -21.00 5.25 8.11
N ALA A 205 -21.28 4.39 9.09
CA ALA A 205 -22.19 4.73 10.19
C ALA A 205 -21.60 5.69 11.24
N GLU A 206 -20.28 5.91 11.25
CA GLU A 206 -19.58 6.75 12.23
C GLU A 206 -18.98 8.00 11.57
N ARG A 207 -19.77 9.07 11.52
CA ARG A 207 -19.35 10.35 10.91
C ARG A 207 -18.30 11.14 11.72
N ASP A 208 -17.89 10.62 12.88
CA ASP A 208 -16.96 11.28 13.82
C ASP A 208 -15.62 10.52 13.99
N ALA A 209 -15.31 9.56 13.11
CA ALA A 209 -14.10 8.77 13.21
C ALA A 209 -12.84 9.63 12.89
N LEU A 210 -11.98 9.84 13.88
CA LEU A 210 -10.64 10.37 13.65
C LEU A 210 -9.82 9.35 12.86
N THR A 211 -9.14 9.80 11.81
CA THR A 211 -8.25 8.96 11.00
C THR A 211 -6.91 9.66 10.76
N VAL A 212 -5.83 8.90 10.66
CA VAL A 212 -4.52 9.42 10.28
C VAL A 212 -4.17 8.91 8.90
N ALA A 213 -4.18 9.82 7.93
CA ALA A 213 -3.61 9.58 6.62
C ALA A 213 -2.08 9.52 6.71
N GLN A 214 -1.48 8.63 5.95
CA GLN A 214 -0.06 8.59 5.67
C GLN A 214 0.16 8.76 4.17
N VAL A 215 0.93 9.76 3.79
CA VAL A 215 1.27 10.05 2.40
C VAL A 215 2.77 9.87 2.21
N ALA A 216 3.17 8.94 1.34
CA ALA A 216 4.55 8.78 0.90
C ALA A 216 4.74 9.39 -0.49
N ILE A 217 5.62 10.38 -0.61
CA ILE A 217 6.03 10.98 -1.88
C ILE A 217 7.40 10.40 -2.24
N ILE A 218 7.46 9.73 -3.38
CA ILE A 218 8.63 8.99 -3.86
C ILE A 218 9.03 9.55 -5.22
N THR A 219 10.27 9.99 -5.35
CA THR A 219 10.83 10.42 -6.64
C THR A 219 11.91 9.45 -7.07
N ASN A 220 11.96 9.15 -8.38
CA ASN A 220 12.98 8.30 -8.99
C ASN A 220 13.14 6.92 -8.31
N GLU A 221 12.01 6.25 -8.03
CA GLU A 221 11.98 4.94 -7.36
C GLU A 221 12.91 3.93 -8.04
N ASN A 222 13.58 3.12 -7.22
CA ASN A 222 14.54 2.08 -7.58
C ASN A 222 15.74 2.60 -8.41
N THR A 223 16.14 3.85 -8.20
CA THR A 223 17.36 4.43 -8.79
C THR A 223 18.25 5.05 -7.72
N PRO A 224 19.54 5.30 -8.00
CA PRO A 224 20.43 6.01 -7.07
C PRO A 224 19.98 7.44 -6.70
N ARG A 225 19.03 8.01 -7.45
CA ARG A 225 18.45 9.35 -7.19
C ARG A 225 17.14 9.28 -6.43
N GLU A 226 16.78 8.11 -5.90
CA GLU A 226 15.54 7.94 -5.15
C GLU A 226 15.50 8.91 -3.96
N LYS A 227 14.34 9.55 -3.77
CA LYS A 227 14.01 10.25 -2.52
C LYS A 227 12.63 9.85 -2.09
N GLN A 228 12.48 9.61 -0.79
CA GLN A 228 11.21 9.29 -0.16
C GLN A 228 10.93 10.31 0.95
N GLN A 229 9.69 10.79 1.02
CA GLN A 229 9.20 11.59 2.14
C GLN A 229 7.86 11.02 2.60
N ILE A 230 7.75 10.68 3.89
CA ILE A 230 6.53 10.18 4.49
C ILE A 230 5.96 11.26 5.41
N LEU A 231 4.70 11.62 5.21
CA LEU A 231 3.95 12.56 6.03
C LEU A 231 2.77 11.84 6.68
N ARG A 232 2.48 12.15 7.94
CA ARG A 232 1.29 11.68 8.64
C ARG A 232 0.40 12.88 8.96
N VAL A 233 -0.87 12.80 8.56
CA VAL A 233 -1.82 13.90 8.63
C VAL A 233 -3.09 13.40 9.33
N PRO A 234 -3.39 13.88 10.54
CA PRO A 234 -4.67 13.59 11.18
C PRO A 234 -5.79 14.36 10.47
N LEU A 235 -6.86 13.64 10.12
CA LEU A 235 -8.07 14.18 9.50
C LEU A 235 -9.21 14.07 10.49
N ARG A 236 -10.03 15.13 10.59
CA ARG A 236 -10.93 15.30 11.74
C ARG A 236 -12.40 15.23 11.39
N ALA A 237 -12.77 15.58 10.16
CA ALA A 237 -14.16 15.62 9.75
C ALA A 237 -14.34 15.14 8.29
N PRO A 238 -15.37 14.34 8.02
CA PRO A 238 -15.81 14.09 6.66
C PRO A 238 -16.11 15.40 5.91
N GLY A 239 -15.76 15.46 4.62
CA GLY A 239 -15.80 16.63 3.75
C GLY A 239 -14.53 17.50 3.78
N GLU A 240 -13.54 17.19 4.63
CA GLU A 240 -12.31 17.96 4.74
C GLU A 240 -11.33 17.63 3.59
N LEU A 241 -11.02 18.62 2.75
CA LEU A 241 -9.92 18.56 1.79
C LEU A 241 -8.66 19.19 2.40
N THR A 242 -7.71 18.36 2.78
CA THR A 242 -6.49 18.79 3.46
C THR A 242 -5.31 18.85 2.51
N LEU A 243 -4.64 20.00 2.41
CA LEU A 243 -3.32 20.10 1.76
C LEU A 243 -2.28 19.39 2.62
N VAL A 244 -1.75 18.28 2.12
CA VAL A 244 -0.69 17.51 2.81
C VAL A 244 0.68 18.11 2.53
N LYS A 245 0.96 18.41 1.25
CA LYS A 245 2.27 18.92 0.85
C LYS A 245 2.21 19.68 -0.46
N SER A 246 2.93 20.80 -0.51
CA SER A 246 3.41 21.40 -1.76
C SER A 246 4.91 21.13 -1.90
N PHE A 247 5.35 20.73 -3.09
CA PHE A 247 6.76 20.48 -3.39
C PHE A 247 7.10 20.78 -4.84
N VAL A 248 8.38 21.05 -5.12
CA VAL A 248 8.88 21.29 -6.48
C VAL A 248 9.50 20.01 -7.02
N TYR A 249 9.04 19.56 -8.19
CA TYR A 249 9.71 18.51 -8.95
C TYR A 249 10.75 19.14 -9.91
N PRO A 250 12.03 18.74 -9.83
CA PRO A 250 13.15 19.43 -10.50
C PRO A 250 13.35 19.07 -11.99
#